data_AF-A0A7X6KW13-F1
#
_entry.id   AF-A0A7X6KW13-F1
#
_cell.length_a   1.000
_cell.length_b   1.000
_cell.length_c   1.000
_cell.angle_alpha   90.00
_cell.angle_beta   90.00
_cell.angle_gamma   90.00
#
_symmetry.space_group_name_H-M   'P 1'
#
loop_
_entity.id
_entity.type
_entity.pdbx_description
1 polymer ?
#
loop_
_entity_poly.entity_id
_entity_poly.type
_entity_poly.pdbx_seq_one_letter_code
_entity_poly.pdbx_strand_id
1 'polypeptide(L)'
;MTDDRQLAETVLALVGGPENVSDVTACWSRLRLVLRDDTLHDDPALTALDEVAMVLTQGGQFQVVLGARAIPVSKQVRALLT
;
A
#
# COMPACT_ATOMS: atom_id res chain seq x y z
N MET A 1 11.95 0.59 13.97
CA MET A 1 10.83 -0.30 13.60
C MET A 1 9.60 0.58 13.48
N THR A 2 9.23 0.95 12.25
CA THR A 2 8.02 1.75 11.97
C THR A 2 6.79 0.93 12.35
N ASP A 3 5.81 1.52 13.03
CA ASP A 3 4.56 0.84 13.37
C ASP A 3 3.75 0.47 12.11
N ASP A 4 2.93 -0.59 12.15
CA ASP A 4 2.13 -1.03 11.00
C ASP A 4 1.12 0.04 10.57
N ARG A 5 0.58 0.79 11.53
CA ARG A 5 -0.35 1.89 11.23
C ARG A 5 0.37 3.05 10.54
N GLN A 6 1.55 3.43 11.03
CA GLN A 6 2.34 4.49 10.43
C GLN A 6 2.76 4.14 8.99
N LEU A 7 3.14 2.87 8.74
CA LEU A 7 3.43 2.41 7.39
C LEU A 7 2.18 2.45 6.50
N ALA A 8 1.00 2.09 7.02
CA ALA A 8 -0.25 2.22 6.27
C ALA A 8 -0.60 3.68 5.92
N GLU A 9 -0.43 4.61 6.85
CA GLU A 9 -0.63 6.05 6.63
C GLU A 9 0.33 6.59 5.55
N THR A 10 1.61 6.21 5.63
CA THR A 10 2.61 6.57 4.61
C THR A 10 2.25 5.99 3.25
N VAL A 11 1.91 4.71 3.16
CA VAL A 11 1.52 4.07 1.89
C VAL A 11 0.30 4.77 1.31
N LEU A 12 -0.72 5.08 2.12
CA LEU A 12 -1.91 5.81 1.67
C LEU A 12 -1.55 7.19 1.11
N ALA A 13 -0.71 7.96 1.81
CA ALA A 13 -0.27 9.26 1.32
C ALA A 13 0.46 9.16 -0.04
N LEU A 14 1.32 8.15 -0.19
CA LEU A 14 2.12 7.94 -1.41
C LEU A 14 1.32 7.33 -2.57
N VAL A 15 0.11 6.84 -2.36
CA VAL A 15 -0.80 6.40 -3.44
C VAL A 15 -1.86 7.44 -3.76
N GLY A 16 -1.71 8.70 -3.34
CA GLY A 16 -2.67 9.77 -3.62
C GLY A 16 -3.81 9.88 -2.59
N GLY A 17 -3.64 9.30 -1.40
CA GLY A 17 -4.57 9.42 -0.28
C GLY A 17 -5.59 8.27 -0.17
N PRO A 18 -6.30 8.19 0.97
CA PRO A 18 -7.37 7.20 1.19
C PRO A 18 -8.48 7.28 0.14
N GLU A 19 -8.79 8.48 -0.36
CA GLU A 19 -9.78 8.70 -1.41
C GLU A 19 -9.42 8.04 -2.74
N ASN A 20 -8.13 7.88 -3.04
CA ASN A 20 -7.66 7.23 -4.26
C ASN A 20 -7.74 5.70 -4.16
N VAL A 21 -7.98 5.13 -2.98
CA VAL A 21 -8.10 3.67 -2.81
C VAL A 21 -9.56 3.26 -2.85
N SER A 22 -9.91 2.41 -3.80
CA SER A 22 -11.28 1.88 -3.95
C SER A 22 -11.47 0.51 -3.29
N ASP A 23 -10.42 -0.30 -3.24
CA ASP A 23 -10.42 -1.58 -2.54
C ASP A 23 -9.01 -1.94 -2.08
N VAL A 24 -8.93 -2.76 -1.04
CA VAL A 24 -7.70 -3.28 -0.46
C VAL A 24 -7.81 -4.79 -0.42
N THR A 25 -6.77 -5.50 -0.81
CA THR A 25 -6.61 -6.93 -0.54
C THR A 25 -5.16 -7.20 -0.13
N ALA A 26 -4.90 -8.37 0.45
CA ALA A 26 -3.54 -8.76 0.77
C ALA A 26 -3.38 -10.28 0.67
N CYS A 27 -2.17 -10.70 0.32
CA CYS A 27 -1.71 -12.06 0.52
C CYS A 27 -0.53 -12.07 1.51
N TRP A 28 0.14 -13.22 1.66
CA TRP A 28 1.21 -13.38 2.64
C TRP A 28 2.32 -12.34 2.52
N SER A 29 2.72 -11.96 1.30
CA SER A 29 3.83 -11.02 1.07
C SER A 29 3.46 -9.70 0.40
N ARG A 30 2.21 -9.50 -0.04
CA ARG A 30 1.82 -8.36 -0.88
C ARG A 30 0.55 -7.70 -0.38
N LEU A 31 0.63 -6.38 -0.21
CA LEU A 31 -0.51 -5.48 -0.13
C LEU A 31 -0.95 -5.15 -1.55
N ARG A 32 -2.24 -5.25 -1.83
CA ARG A 32 -2.85 -4.98 -3.13
C ARG A 32 -3.89 -3.89 -2.96
N LEU A 33 -3.76 -2.83 -3.73
CA LEU A 33 -4.65 -1.68 -3.72
C LEU A 33 -5.28 -1.56 -5.10
N VAL A 34 -6.59 -1.34 -5.15
CA VAL A 34 -7.27 -0.92 -6.38
C VAL A 34 -7.36 0.58 -6.32
N LEU A 35 -6.54 1.26 -7.13
CA LEU A 35 -6.52 2.72 -7.19
C LEU A 35 -7.62 3.23 -8.13
N ARG A 36 -8.19 4.40 -7.82
CA ARG A 36 -9.13 5.10 -8.70
C ARG A 36 -8.39 5.81 -9.83
N ASP A 37 -7.22 6.37 -9.52
CA ASP A 37 -6.30 7.03 -10.43
C ASP A 37 -4.90 6.46 -10.23
N ASP A 38 -4.42 5.72 -11.23
CA ASP A 38 -3.10 5.07 -11.24
C ASP A 38 -1.97 6.05 -11.61
N THR A 39 -2.23 7.36 -11.68
CA THR A 39 -1.19 8.38 -11.93
C THR A 39 -0.74 9.12 -10.68
N LEU A 40 -1.44 8.92 -9.55
CA LEU A 40 -1.19 9.62 -8.29
C LEU A 40 -0.22 8.89 -7.36
N HIS A 41 0.23 7.68 -7.71
CA HIS A 41 1.16 6.93 -6.90
C HIS A 41 2.62 7.37 -7.13
N ASP A 42 3.42 7.39 -6.05
CA ASP A 42 4.85 7.70 -6.09
C ASP A 42 5.68 6.43 -5.85
N ASP A 43 5.98 5.73 -6.95
CA ASP A 43 6.79 4.51 -6.96
C ASP A 43 8.20 4.72 -6.38
N PRO A 44 8.96 5.78 -6.75
CA PRO A 44 10.25 6.09 -6.14
C PRO A 44 10.18 6.27 -4.62
N ALA A 45 9.18 7.00 -4.10
CA ALA A 45 9.03 7.22 -2.67
C ALA A 45 8.64 5.93 -1.93
N LEU A 46 7.77 5.11 -2.51
CA LEU A 46 7.38 3.81 -1.94
C LEU A 46 8.57 2.85 -1.87
N THR A 47 9.36 2.75 -2.94
CA THR A 47 10.54 1.86 -2.99
C THR A 47 11.72 2.36 -2.16
N ALA A 48 11.71 3.62 -1.72
CA ALA A 48 12.68 4.16 -0.77
C ALA A 48 12.40 3.78 0.69
N LEU A 49 11.22 3.23 1.00
CA LEU A 49 10.91 2.74 2.34
C LEU A 49 11.62 1.41 2.59
N ASP A 50 12.33 1.30 3.72
CA ASP A 50 13.08 0.08 4.09
C ASP A 50 12.20 -1.18 4.14
N GLU A 51 10.91 -1.01 4.42
CA GLU A 51 9.93 -2.09 4.50
C GLU A 51 9.38 -2.54 3.14
N VAL A 52 9.59 -1.78 2.08
CA VAL A 52 9.06 -2.04 0.73
C VAL A 52 10.16 -2.66 -0.13
N ALA A 53 9.97 -3.93 -0.50
CA ALA A 53 10.93 -4.61 -1.37
C ALA A 53 10.80 -4.16 -2.84
N MET A 54 9.57 -3.92 -3.29
CA MET A 54 9.25 -3.41 -4.62
C MET A 54 7.77 -3.01 -4.71
N VAL A 55 7.46 -2.21 -5.72
CA VAL A 55 6.09 -1.90 -6.16
C VAL A 55 5.89 -2.37 -7.59
N LEU A 56 4.67 -2.76 -7.92
CA LEU A 56 4.29 -3.16 -9.28
C LEU A 56 2.78 -3.05 -9.49
N THR A 57 2.38 -2.66 -10.71
CA THR A 57 0.98 -2.73 -11.14
C THR A 57 0.76 -3.97 -12.00
N GLN A 58 -0.16 -4.85 -11.59
CA GLN A 58 -0.49 -6.05 -12.33
C GLN A 58 -1.96 -6.42 -12.14
N GLY A 59 -2.67 -6.67 -13.24
CA GLY A 59 -4.08 -7.09 -13.23
C GLY A 59 -5.03 -6.01 -12.68
N GLY A 60 -4.72 -4.73 -12.94
CA GLY A 60 -5.51 -3.59 -12.44
C GLY A 60 -5.36 -3.32 -10.94
N GLN A 61 -4.34 -3.90 -10.29
CA GLN A 61 -4.02 -3.68 -8.89
C GLN A 61 -2.62 -3.14 -8.75
N PHE A 62 -2.49 -2.09 -7.95
CA PHE A 62 -1.21 -1.59 -7.45
C PHE A 62 -0.75 -2.49 -6.30
N GLN A 63 0.43 -3.06 -6.39
CA GLN A 63 0.94 -4.05 -5.42
C GLN A 63 2.20 -3.53 -4.75
N VAL A 64 2.20 -3.56 -3.41
CA VAL A 64 3.37 -3.23 -2.58
C VAL A 64 3.85 -4.50 -1.90
N VAL A 65 5.10 -4.89 -2.15
CA VAL A 65 5.72 -6.08 -1.57
C VAL A 65 6.31 -5.73 -0.21
N LEU A 66 5.62 -6.13 0.86
CA LEU A 66 5.97 -5.81 2.26
C LEU A 66 6.43 -7.06 3.06
N GLY A 67 6.52 -8.21 2.41
CA GLY A 67 6.82 -9.49 3.08
C GLY A 67 5.80 -9.79 4.18
N ALA A 68 6.26 -10.28 5.33
CA ALA A 68 5.39 -10.69 6.45
C ALA A 68 4.48 -9.56 7.00
N ARG A 69 4.78 -8.29 6.69
CA ARG A 69 3.99 -7.13 7.11
C ARG A 69 2.78 -6.84 6.23
N ALA A 70 2.64 -7.50 5.08
CA ALA A 70 1.54 -7.24 4.15
C ALA A 70 0.15 -7.40 4.78
N ILE A 71 -0.09 -8.50 5.53
CA ILE A 71 -1.39 -8.74 6.17
C ILE A 71 -1.64 -7.72 7.30
N PRO A 72 -0.73 -7.52 8.28
CA PRO A 72 -0.91 -6.50 9.32
C PRO A 72 -1.16 -5.10 8.76
N VAL A 73 -0.36 -4.64 7.80
CA VAL A 73 -0.51 -3.32 7.18
C VAL A 73 -1.84 -3.19 6.46
N SER A 74 -2.28 -4.22 5.72
CA SER A 74 -3.59 -4.18 5.04
C SER A 74 -4.77 -3.98 5.99
N LYS A 75 -4.69 -4.47 7.23
CA LYS A 75 -5.73 -4.25 8.25
C LYS A 75 -5.76 -2.80 8.68
N GLN A 76 -4.59 -2.18 8.82
CA GLN A 76 -4.48 -0.76 9.16
C GLN A 76 -4.97 0.12 8.02
N VAL A 77 -4.59 -0.18 6.77
CA VAL A 77 -5.11 0.53 5.59
C VAL A 77 -6.63 0.48 5.57
N ARG A 78 -7.25 -0.70 5.73
CA ARG A 78 -8.73 -0.81 5.79
C ARG A 78 -9.34 0.02 6.91
N ALA A 79 -8.73 0.05 8.09
CA ALA A 79 -9.21 0.84 9.21
C ALA A 79 -9.14 2.36 8.95
N LEU A 80 -8.20 2.81 8.12
CA LEU A 80 -8.03 4.21 7.72
C LEU A 80 -8.95 4.64 6.55
N LEU A 81 -9.55 3.68 5.84
CA LEU A 81 -10.52 3.93 4.76
C LEU A 81 -11.97 4.00 5.24
N THR A 82 -12.21 3.84 6.55
CA THR A 82 -13.54 3.92 7.17
C THR A 82 -13.87 5.35 7.54
#